data_AF-A0A438IT75-F1
#
_entry.id   AF-A0A438IT75-F1
#
_cell.length_a   1.000
_cell.length_b   1.000
_cell.length_c   1.000
_cell.angle_alpha   90.00
_cell.angle_beta   90.00
_cell.angle_gamma   90.00
#
_symmetry.space_group_name_H-M   'P 1'
#
loop_
_entity.id
_entity.type
_entity.pdbx_description
1 polymer ?
#
loop_
_entity_poly.entity_id
_entity_poly.type
_entity_poly.pdbx_seq_one_letter_code
_entity_poly.pdbx_strand_id
1 'polypeptide(L)'
;MLTGCLPLEIGFLKEARVFDVGNNRLTGPIPFSLGCLEKVEELNFAGKLFYGMVPEVLCQLPNLLNLSLYDNYFMQVGLACRSLIWKGLLDIRKNCIPDLPFQRSVAECADLFQYPRFCPYMNSHSLQASASWFSGFFDSLKWLLSLVILFSCKPL
;
A
#
# COMPACT_ATOMS: atom_id res chain seq x y z
N MET A 1 6.75 14.91 14.83
CA MET A 1 5.59 14.17 14.29
C MET A 1 5.64 14.29 12.79
N LEU A 2 5.77 13.17 12.07
CA LEU A 2 5.92 13.20 10.61
C LEU A 2 4.56 13.41 9.92
N THR A 3 4.57 14.16 8.82
CA THR A 3 3.38 14.51 8.02
C THR A 3 3.71 14.41 6.54
N GLY A 4 2.67 14.40 5.70
CA GLY A 4 2.84 14.30 4.25
C GLY A 4 2.86 12.84 3.78
N CYS A 5 3.28 12.62 2.54
CA CYS A 5 3.23 11.30 1.92
C CYS A 5 4.58 10.59 1.99
N LEU A 6 4.57 9.27 1.91
CA LEU A 6 5.81 8.50 1.86
C LEU A 6 6.51 8.72 0.50
N PRO A 7 7.79 9.09 0.49
CA PRO A 7 8.57 9.27 -0.73
C PRO A 7 8.86 7.92 -1.40
N LEU A 8 9.08 7.91 -2.73
CA LEU A 8 9.43 6.69 -3.47
C LEU A 8 10.80 6.14 -3.06
N GLU A 9 11.70 7.03 -2.66
CA GLU A 9 13.08 6.77 -2.25
C GLU A 9 13.18 5.82 -1.05
N ILE A 10 12.07 5.55 -0.37
CA ILE A 10 11.98 4.53 0.68
C ILE A 10 12.38 3.14 0.17
N GLY A 11 12.17 2.86 -1.12
CA GLY A 11 12.60 1.60 -1.75
C GLY A 11 14.11 1.41 -1.81
N PHE A 12 14.91 2.42 -1.48
CA PHE A 12 16.37 2.35 -1.43
C PHE A 12 16.91 1.83 -0.10
N LEU A 13 16.05 1.61 0.90
CA LEU A 13 16.43 1.06 2.20
C LEU A 13 16.65 -0.46 2.14
N LYS A 14 17.54 -0.94 1.26
CA LYS A 14 17.75 -2.36 0.91
C LYS A 14 18.12 -3.26 2.09
N GLU A 15 18.70 -2.68 3.14
CA GLU A 15 19.13 -3.39 4.34
C GLU A 15 18.10 -3.33 5.49
N ALA A 16 16.97 -2.64 5.29
CA ALA A 16 15.94 -2.52 6.33
C ALA A 16 15.30 -3.87 6.62
N ARG A 17 15.30 -4.25 7.91
CA ARG A 17 14.56 -5.40 8.45
C ARG A 17 13.25 -4.98 9.10
N VAL A 18 13.23 -3.80 9.72
CA VAL A 18 12.05 -3.22 10.36
C VAL A 18 11.84 -1.83 9.77
N PHE A 19 10.62 -1.57 9.31
CA PHE A 19 10.19 -0.24 8.90
C PHE A 19 8.89 0.12 9.63
N ASP A 20 9.02 0.97 10.64
CA ASP A 20 7.91 1.42 11.48
C ASP A 20 7.72 2.93 11.34
N VAL A 21 6.57 3.33 10.80
CA VAL A 21 6.10 4.72 10.74
C VAL A 21 4.78 4.91 11.45
N GLY A 22 4.39 3.95 12.30
CA GLY A 22 3.14 3.96 13.01
C GLY A 22 2.99 5.18 13.92
N ASN A 23 1.75 5.54 14.22
CA ASN A 23 1.40 6.69 15.08
C ASN A 23 1.96 8.05 14.59
N ASN A 24 2.26 8.18 13.29
CA ASN A 24 2.53 9.47 12.65
C ASN A 24 1.28 10.04 11.98
N ARG A 25 1.41 11.24 11.40
CA ARG A 25 0.38 11.89 10.58
C ARG A 25 0.73 11.81 9.08
N LEU A 26 1.44 10.76 8.70
CA LEU A 26 1.70 10.43 7.31
C LEU A 26 0.40 10.00 6.63
N THR A 27 0.28 10.29 5.34
CA THR A 27 -0.96 10.10 4.58
C THR A 27 -0.65 9.68 3.15
N GLY A 28 -1.68 9.51 2.32
CA GLY A 28 -1.51 9.13 0.93
C GLY A 28 -1.61 7.62 0.69
N PRO A 29 -1.43 7.20 -0.57
CA PRO A 29 -1.21 5.81 -0.91
C PRO A 29 0.16 5.32 -0.43
N ILE A 30 0.25 4.02 -0.17
CA ILE A 30 1.53 3.35 0.08
C ILE A 30 2.28 3.20 -1.26
N PRO A 31 3.56 3.61 -1.36
CA PRO A 31 4.32 3.52 -2.59
C PRO A 31 4.69 2.07 -2.97
N PHE A 32 4.60 1.73 -4.26
CA PHE A 32 5.04 0.42 -4.78
C PHE A 32 6.53 0.14 -4.57
N SER A 33 7.36 1.19 -4.41
CA SER A 33 8.79 1.06 -4.11
C SER A 33 9.07 0.36 -2.78
N LEU A 34 8.10 0.22 -1.87
CA LEU A 34 8.26 -0.64 -0.69
C LEU A 34 8.42 -2.13 -1.04
N GLY A 35 7.97 -2.55 -2.23
CA GLY A 35 8.27 -3.88 -2.77
C GLY A 35 9.78 -4.11 -3.01
N CYS A 36 10.59 -3.06 -2.96
CA CYS A 36 12.05 -3.12 -3.11
C CYS A 36 12.79 -3.49 -1.81
N LEU A 37 12.09 -3.57 -0.68
CA LEU A 37 12.66 -3.87 0.64
C LEU A 37 12.80 -5.39 0.87
N GLU A 38 13.65 -6.03 0.08
CA GLU A 38 13.74 -7.50 0.02
C GLU A 38 14.10 -8.16 1.37
N LYS A 39 14.79 -7.45 2.27
CA LYS A 39 15.20 -7.95 3.59
C LYS A 39 14.21 -7.63 4.72
N VAL A 40 13.09 -6.96 4.42
CA VAL A 40 12.18 -6.52 5.46
C VAL A 40 11.38 -7.68 6.03
N GLU A 41 11.33 -7.72 7.35
CA GLU A 41 10.66 -8.71 8.18
C GLU A 41 9.41 -8.11 8.82
N GLU A 42 9.47 -6.83 9.23
CA GLU A 42 8.36 -6.14 9.88
C GLU A 42 8.06 -4.79 9.24
N LEU A 43 6.78 -4.58 8.93
CA LEU A 43 6.24 -3.35 8.38
C LEU A 43 5.10 -2.84 9.24
N ASN A 44 5.24 -1.64 9.79
CA ASN A 44 4.19 -1.02 10.60
C ASN A 44 3.80 0.35 10.02
N PHE A 45 2.61 0.39 9.43
CA PHE A 45 1.95 1.59 8.94
C PHE A 45 0.69 1.90 9.75
N ALA A 46 0.54 1.33 10.94
CA ALA A 46 -0.64 1.56 11.78
C ALA A 46 -0.77 3.06 12.11
N GLY A 47 -1.88 3.65 11.74
CA GLY A 47 -2.01 5.10 11.74
C GLY A 47 -3.30 5.51 11.06
N LYS A 48 -3.62 6.80 11.09
CA LYS A 48 -4.99 7.24 10.80
C LYS A 48 -5.24 7.72 9.38
N LEU A 49 -4.28 7.72 8.47
CA LEU A 49 -4.35 8.62 7.31
C LEU A 49 -3.84 8.04 5.99
N PHE A 50 -3.35 6.80 5.94
CA PHE A 50 -3.07 6.14 4.65
C PHE A 50 -4.37 5.67 3.99
N TYR A 51 -4.41 5.68 2.65
CA TYR A 51 -5.62 5.34 1.89
C TYR A 51 -5.31 4.74 0.52
N GLY A 52 -6.37 4.36 -0.20
CA GLY A 52 -6.27 3.77 -1.54
C GLY A 52 -6.23 2.24 -1.51
N MET A 53 -5.60 1.64 -2.51
CA MET A 53 -5.39 0.19 -2.59
C MET A 53 -4.10 -0.19 -1.88
N VAL A 54 -4.10 -1.30 -1.14
CA VAL A 54 -2.86 -1.89 -0.62
C VAL A 54 -2.06 -2.50 -1.77
N PRO A 55 -0.80 -2.08 -2.02
CA PRO A 55 0.02 -2.67 -3.06
C PRO A 55 0.29 -4.17 -2.80
N GLU A 56 -0.13 -5.04 -3.73
CA GLU A 56 0.06 -6.49 -3.61
C GLU A 56 1.53 -6.90 -3.45
N VAL A 57 2.45 -6.11 -4.03
CA VAL A 57 3.90 -6.31 -3.92
C VAL A 57 4.38 -6.29 -2.47
N LEU A 58 3.72 -5.51 -1.60
CA LEU A 58 4.03 -5.44 -0.18
C LEU A 58 3.75 -6.77 0.50
N CYS A 59 2.65 -7.43 0.12
CA CYS A 59 2.22 -8.70 0.66
C CYS A 59 2.96 -9.91 0.04
N GLN A 60 3.84 -9.66 -0.93
CA GLN A 60 4.67 -10.66 -1.62
C GLN A 60 6.15 -10.55 -1.25
N LEU A 61 6.51 -9.65 -0.32
CA LEU A 61 7.89 -9.51 0.14
C LEU A 61 8.39 -10.84 0.76
N PRO A 62 9.57 -11.32 0.33
CA PRO A 62 9.96 -12.71 0.56
C PRO A 62 10.25 -13.04 2.03
N ASN A 63 10.63 -12.04 2.82
CA ASN A 63 11.02 -12.21 4.23
C ASN A 63 10.00 -11.62 5.21
N LEU A 64 8.83 -11.17 4.73
CA LEU A 64 7.85 -10.47 5.56
C LEU A 64 7.20 -11.42 6.56
N LEU A 65 7.32 -11.08 7.84
CA LEU A 65 6.76 -11.82 8.99
C LEU A 65 5.55 -11.12 9.59
N ASN A 66 5.51 -9.78 9.54
CA ASN A 66 4.41 -9.01 10.11
C ASN A 66 4.15 -7.73 9.31
N LEU A 67 2.88 -7.49 8.97
CA LEU A 67 2.44 -6.26 8.32
C LEU A 67 1.21 -5.69 9.02
N SER A 68 1.38 -4.54 9.66
CA SER A 68 0.28 -3.80 10.28
C SER A 68 -0.14 -2.61 9.42
N LEU A 69 -1.39 -2.65 8.96
CA LEU A 69 -2.08 -1.57 8.25
C LEU A 69 -3.29 -1.06 9.07
N TYR A 70 -3.35 -1.42 10.34
CA TYR A 70 -4.45 -1.13 11.26
C TYR A 70 -4.77 0.37 11.34
N ASP A 71 -6.07 0.68 11.47
CA ASP A 71 -6.60 2.03 11.72
C ASP A 71 -6.45 3.05 10.57
N ASN A 72 -6.27 2.62 9.32
CA ASN A 72 -6.16 3.51 8.16
C ASN A 72 -7.49 3.66 7.36
N TYR A 73 -7.40 4.08 6.10
CA TYR A 73 -8.53 4.22 5.16
C TYR A 73 -8.28 3.45 3.85
N PHE A 74 -7.60 2.30 3.89
CA PHE A 74 -7.47 1.45 2.71
C PHE A 74 -8.84 0.93 2.27
N MET A 75 -9.09 0.94 0.96
CA MET A 75 -10.40 0.59 0.40
C MET A 75 -10.39 -0.77 -0.31
N GLN A 76 -9.22 -1.27 -0.68
CA GLN A 76 -9.08 -2.49 -1.49
C GLN A 76 -7.78 -3.24 -1.15
N VAL A 77 -7.85 -4.57 -1.25
CA VAL A 77 -6.73 -5.51 -1.15
C VAL A 77 -6.85 -6.58 -2.23
N GLY A 78 -5.72 -7.06 -2.76
CA GLY A 78 -5.68 -8.17 -3.71
C GLY A 78 -5.52 -9.54 -3.04
N LEU A 79 -5.21 -10.56 -3.85
CA LEU A 79 -5.19 -11.97 -3.42
C LEU A 79 -4.00 -12.29 -2.51
N ALA A 80 -2.82 -11.71 -2.76
CA ALA A 80 -1.64 -11.91 -1.93
C ALA A 80 -1.86 -11.34 -0.53
N CYS A 81 -2.41 -10.13 -0.42
CA CYS A 81 -2.73 -9.56 0.88
C CYS A 81 -3.83 -10.35 1.61
N ARG A 82 -4.85 -10.85 0.90
CA ARG A 82 -5.86 -11.74 1.49
C ARG A 82 -5.27 -13.02 2.07
N SER A 83 -4.26 -13.60 1.42
CA SER A 83 -3.53 -14.76 1.95
C SER A 83 -2.85 -14.44 3.30
N LEU A 84 -2.24 -13.25 3.43
CA LEU A 84 -1.64 -12.82 4.70
C LEU A 84 -2.68 -12.54 5.79
N ILE A 85 -3.84 -11.98 5.44
CA ILE A 85 -4.98 -11.79 6.38
C ILE A 85 -5.39 -13.14 6.96
N TRP A 86 -5.60 -14.13 6.09
CA TRP A 86 -6.01 -15.48 6.51
C TRP A 86 -4.96 -16.15 7.41
N LYS A 87 -3.67 -15.93 7.13
CA LYS A 87 -2.55 -16.42 7.95
C LYS A 87 -2.36 -15.65 9.27
N GLY A 88 -3.07 -14.54 9.48
CA GLY A 88 -2.90 -13.69 10.66
C GLY A 88 -1.60 -12.87 10.65
N LEU A 89 -0.94 -12.73 9.49
CA LEU A 89 0.31 -11.96 9.32
C LEU A 89 0.04 -10.51 8.89
N LEU A 90 -1.21 -10.18 8.54
CA LEU A 90 -1.64 -8.86 8.14
C LEU A 90 -2.81 -8.35 9.01
N ASP A 91 -2.57 -7.34 9.84
CA ASP A 91 -3.65 -6.63 10.53
C ASP A 91 -4.16 -5.47 9.68
N ILE A 92 -5.38 -5.62 9.15
CA ILE A 92 -6.06 -4.60 8.33
C ILE A 92 -7.39 -4.15 8.92
N ARG A 93 -7.63 -4.41 10.21
CA ARG A 93 -8.83 -3.93 10.89
C ARG A 93 -8.85 -2.41 10.94
N LYS A 94 -10.05 -1.83 11.10
CA LYS A 94 -10.29 -0.38 11.09
C LYS A 94 -9.80 0.31 9.81
N ASN A 95 -10.08 -0.29 8.66
CA ASN A 95 -9.93 0.31 7.33
C ASN A 95 -11.31 0.48 6.67
N CYS A 96 -11.37 0.62 5.35
CA CYS A 96 -12.58 0.89 4.56
C CYS A 96 -12.83 -0.17 3.48
N ILE A 97 -12.57 -1.45 3.78
CA ILE A 97 -12.65 -2.56 2.82
C ILE A 97 -13.98 -3.30 2.99
N PRO A 98 -14.99 -3.09 2.11
CA PRO A 98 -16.38 -3.46 2.42
C PRO A 98 -16.62 -4.95 2.71
N ASP A 99 -15.80 -5.84 2.18
CA ASP A 99 -15.97 -7.30 2.27
C ASP A 99 -15.11 -7.97 3.35
N LEU A 100 -14.44 -7.19 4.21
CA LEU A 100 -13.67 -7.69 5.35
C LEU A 100 -14.34 -7.33 6.69
N PRO A 101 -14.10 -8.13 7.75
CA PRO A 101 -14.65 -7.83 9.07
C PRO A 101 -13.90 -6.69 9.77
N PHE A 102 -14.52 -6.12 10.82
CA PHE A 102 -13.95 -5.10 11.71
C PHE A 102 -13.45 -3.84 11.02
N GLN A 103 -14.19 -3.38 10.01
CA GLN A 103 -13.88 -2.16 9.27
C GLN A 103 -14.56 -0.94 9.89
N ARG A 104 -14.11 0.25 9.49
CA ARG A 104 -14.74 1.53 9.84
C ARG A 104 -16.16 1.58 9.28
N SER A 105 -16.97 2.43 9.88
CA SER A 105 -18.27 2.77 9.32
C SER A 105 -18.14 3.50 7.99
N VAL A 106 -19.19 3.44 7.18
CA VAL A 106 -19.25 4.19 5.91
C VAL A 106 -19.07 5.70 6.13
N ALA A 107 -19.62 6.23 7.22
CA ALA A 107 -19.49 7.65 7.58
C ALA A 107 -18.02 8.03 7.84
N GLU A 108 -17.31 7.27 8.67
CA GLU A 108 -15.88 7.49 8.92
C GLU A 108 -15.06 7.37 7.62
N CYS A 109 -15.36 6.40 6.76
CA CYS A 109 -14.68 6.24 5.48
C CYS A 109 -14.92 7.43 4.52
N ALA A 110 -16.11 8.04 4.57
CA ALA A 110 -16.44 9.21 3.78
C ALA A 110 -15.71 10.48 4.26
N ASP A 111 -15.38 10.57 5.56
CA ASP A 111 -14.70 11.73 6.14
C ASP A 111 -13.34 12.02 5.48
N LEU A 112 -12.63 10.99 5.00
CA LEU A 112 -11.35 11.17 4.30
C LEU A 112 -11.49 12.10 3.07
N PHE A 113 -12.61 12.01 2.34
CA PHE A 113 -12.84 12.77 1.12
C PHE A 113 -13.31 14.21 1.36
N GLN A 114 -13.61 14.59 2.61
CA GLN A 114 -13.98 15.96 2.95
C GLN A 114 -12.78 16.91 2.84
N TYR A 115 -11.56 16.41 3.00
CA TYR A 115 -10.33 17.18 2.95
C TYR A 115 -9.31 16.52 2.02
N PRO A 116 -9.32 16.83 0.71
CA PRO A 116 -8.42 16.20 -0.25
C PRO A 116 -6.97 16.44 0.15
N ARG A 117 -6.20 15.36 0.22
CA ARG A 117 -4.77 15.41 0.48
C ARG A 117 -4.02 15.11 -0.81
N PHE A 118 -3.08 15.97 -1.15
CA PHE A 118 -2.27 15.82 -2.35
C PHE A 118 -0.94 15.15 -2.03
N CYS A 119 -0.58 14.12 -2.79
CA CYS A 119 0.73 13.50 -2.75
C CYS A 119 1.45 13.73 -4.09
N PRO A 120 2.71 14.19 -4.08
CA PRO A 120 3.50 14.23 -5.31
C PRO A 120 3.63 12.81 -5.87
N TYR A 121 3.61 12.68 -7.19
CA TYR A 121 3.75 11.40 -7.93
C TYR A 121 2.63 10.36 -7.75
N MET A 122 1.38 10.76 -7.45
CA MET A 122 0.20 9.86 -7.37
C MET A 122 0.12 8.82 -8.50
N ASN A 123 0.50 9.19 -9.74
CA ASN A 123 0.46 8.32 -10.92
C ASN A 123 1.44 7.14 -10.87
N SER A 124 2.46 7.21 -10.01
CA SER A 124 3.40 6.10 -9.74
C SER A 124 2.95 5.19 -8.58
N HIS A 125 1.96 5.64 -7.80
CA HIS A 125 1.45 4.96 -6.60
C HIS A 125 0.09 4.28 -6.81
N SER A 126 -0.59 4.61 -7.91
CA SER A 126 -1.78 3.90 -8.37
C SER A 126 -1.55 3.49 -9.82
N LEU A 127 -1.60 2.18 -10.11
CA LEU A 127 -2.03 1.74 -11.44
C LEU A 127 -3.44 2.28 -11.62
N GLN A 128 -3.56 3.51 -12.14
CA GLN A 128 -4.83 4.06 -12.54
C GLN A 128 -5.27 3.20 -13.72
N ALA A 129 -6.19 2.26 -13.46
CA ALA A 129 -7.05 1.76 -14.51
C ALA A 129 -7.90 2.95 -14.96
N SER A 130 -7.37 3.75 -15.89
CA SER A 130 -8.21 4.66 -16.66
C SER A 130 -9.17 3.77 -17.45
N ALA A 131 -10.41 3.75 -17.00
CA ALA A 131 -11.52 3.16 -17.72
C ALA A 131 -11.75 3.94 -19.01
N SER A 132 -10.99 3.63 -20.06
CA SER A 132 -11.31 4.06 -21.42
C SER A 132 -10.71 3.22 -22.53
N TRP A 133 -9.77 2.30 -22.27
CA TRP A 133 -9.26 1.37 -23.28
C TRP A 133 -9.00 0.03 -22.61
N PHE A 134 -9.70 -1.03 -22.99
CA PHE A 134 -9.26 -2.45 -23.02
C PHE A 134 -10.49 -3.37 -23.13
N SER A 135 -11.10 -3.38 -24.31
CA SER A 135 -11.65 -4.61 -24.86
C SER A 135 -10.49 -5.49 -25.30
N GLY A 136 -10.19 -6.53 -24.51
CA GLY A 136 -9.33 -7.65 -24.90
C GLY A 136 -7.82 -7.41 -24.78
N PHE A 137 -7.19 -7.99 -23.74
CA PHE A 137 -5.89 -8.68 -23.79
C PHE A 137 -5.51 -9.13 -22.36
N PHE A 138 -6.03 -10.25 -21.89
CA PHE A 138 -5.55 -10.91 -20.68
C PHE A 138 -4.44 -11.89 -21.08
N ASP A 139 -3.18 -11.42 -21.11
CA ASP A 139 -1.97 -12.25 -20.92
C ASP A 139 -0.65 -11.44 -20.85
N SER A 140 -0.66 -10.12 -21.07
CA SER A 140 0.58 -9.30 -21.10
C SER A 140 0.89 -8.48 -19.83
N LEU A 141 0.05 -8.53 -18.79
CA LEU A 141 0.14 -7.58 -17.67
C LEU A 141 1.28 -7.85 -16.66
N LYS A 142 1.82 -9.08 -16.62
CA LYS A 142 2.91 -9.44 -15.70
C LYS A 142 4.21 -8.69 -15.97
N TRP A 143 4.49 -8.34 -17.22
CA TRP A 143 5.71 -7.61 -17.58
C TRP A 143 5.68 -6.15 -17.15
N LEU A 144 4.52 -5.50 -17.25
CA LEU A 144 4.36 -4.08 -16.89
C LEU A 144 4.57 -3.83 -15.40
N LEU A 145 4.01 -4.68 -14.53
CA LEU A 145 4.21 -4.58 -13.07
C LEU A 145 5.68 -4.74 -12.69
N SER A 146 6.39 -5.73 -13.25
CA SER A 146 7.82 -5.93 -13.00
C SER A 146 8.66 -4.73 -13.46
N LEU A 147 8.33 -4.13 -14.61
CA LEU A 147 9.01 -2.92 -15.10
C LEU A 147 8.78 -1.72 -14.16
N VAL A 148 7.55 -1.47 -13.71
CA VAL A 148 7.23 -0.37 -12.79
C VAL A 148 7.99 -0.50 -11.46
N ILE A 149 8.07 -1.71 -10.91
CA ILE A 149 8.82 -1.98 -9.67
C ILE A 149 10.33 -1.79 -9.92
N LEU A 150 10.88 -2.33 -11.02
CA LEU A 150 12.30 -2.20 -11.35
C LEU A 150 12.78 -0.76 -11.50
N PHE A 151 11.97 0.12 -12.10
CA PHE A 151 12.27 1.55 -12.16
C PHE A 151 12.16 2.21 -10.79
N SER A 152 11.24 1.76 -9.93
CA SER A 152 11.05 2.30 -8.58
C SER A 152 12.14 1.87 -7.58
N CYS A 153 12.94 0.85 -7.89
CA CYS A 153 13.98 0.30 -7.00
C CYS A 153 15.38 0.86 -7.22
N LYS A 154 15.60 1.75 -8.20
CA LYS A 154 16.92 2.31 -8.50
C LYS A 154 16.99 3.80 -8.12
N PRO A 155 18.09 4.26 -7.50
CA PRO A 155 18.33 5.69 -7.36
C PRO A 155 18.39 6.36 -8.74
N LEU A 156 17.82 7.56 -8.83
CA LEU A 156 17.88 8.43 -10.01
C LEU A 156 19.33 8.79 -10.37
#